data_AF-A0A550IC32-F1
#
_entry.id   AF-A0A550IC32-F1
#
_cell.length_a   1.000
_cell.length_b   1.000
_cell.length_c   1.000
_cell.angle_alpha   90.00
_cell.angle_beta   90.00
_cell.angle_gamma   90.00
#
_symmetry.space_group_name_H-M   'P 1'
#
loop_
_entity.id
_entity.type
_entity.pdbx_description
1 polymer ?
#
loop_
_entity_poly.entity_id
_entity_poly.type
_entity_poly.pdbx_seq_one_letter_code
_entity_poly.pdbx_strand_id
1 'polypeptide(L)'
;MRARGTTIRRSRLAASVLSLLVVAALAVSGTNATAAPTADAAPSAASVSGAASAVESLGIAGTTWAVDERTGKLRVLADSTVGDADLATLRRATGQFAGATTLVRVDGRLRTLLSGGDAIYASSWRCSAGVNVQSGSTYYFVTAGHCTDGMPTWYTSSGLTTAVGPTTGTSFPGNDFGVVRYTNPAVPHPGTIGTVDVTGTATAYVGQSVCRRGATTGVRCGRVTALNATVNYGGGDIVYGLIQTNICAEPGDSGGPLYAGDKVIGILSGGSGNCTSGGTTFYQPIQEVLSAYGLTVY
;
A
#
# COMPACT_ATOMS: atom_id res chain seq x y z
N MET A 1 5.43 -53.26 -48.01
CA MET A 1 4.13 -53.86 -48.41
C MET A 1 3.09 -52.74 -48.37
N ARG A 2 2.74 -52.12 -49.52
CA ARG A 2 1.45 -52.23 -50.26
C ARG A 2 0.20 -52.23 -49.37
N ALA A 3 -0.93 -51.57 -49.64
CA ALA A 3 -1.42 -50.46 -50.49
C ALA A 3 -2.96 -50.43 -50.22
N ARG A 4 -3.66 -49.28 -50.08
CA ARG A 4 -4.64 -48.66 -51.02
C ARG A 4 -5.79 -48.08 -50.16
N GLY A 5 -6.19 -46.81 -50.31
CA GLY A 5 -7.21 -46.29 -51.25
C GLY A 5 -8.57 -46.19 -50.53
N THR A 6 -9.42 -45.15 -50.62
CA THR A 6 -9.67 -44.20 -51.71
C THR A 6 -10.55 -43.03 -51.21
N THR A 7 -10.35 -41.87 -51.84
CA THR A 7 -11.08 -40.59 -51.82
C THR A 7 -12.55 -40.63 -52.27
N ILE A 8 -13.39 -39.67 -51.83
CA ILE A 8 -14.35 -38.93 -52.70
C ILE A 8 -14.50 -37.46 -52.25
N ARG A 9 -14.26 -36.55 -53.21
CA ARG A 9 -14.56 -35.09 -53.23
C ARG A 9 -16.06 -34.83 -53.42
N ARG A 10 -16.54 -33.64 -53.02
CA ARG A 10 -17.24 -32.72 -53.95
C ARG A 10 -17.42 -31.32 -53.35
N SER A 11 -16.75 -30.37 -53.99
CA SER A 11 -16.94 -28.93 -53.96
C SER A 11 -18.14 -28.52 -54.82
N ARG A 12 -18.86 -27.45 -54.45
CA ARG A 12 -19.47 -26.49 -55.40
C ARG A 12 -19.49 -25.08 -54.79
N LEU A 13 -18.90 -24.16 -55.55
CA LEU A 13 -19.01 -22.71 -55.44
C LEU A 13 -20.42 -22.24 -55.84
N ALA A 14 -20.86 -21.12 -55.26
CA ALA A 14 -21.65 -20.12 -55.98
C ALA A 14 -21.43 -18.74 -55.34
N ALA A 15 -20.90 -17.82 -56.14
CA ALA A 15 -20.76 -16.40 -55.86
C ALA A 15 -21.97 -15.64 -56.44
N SER A 16 -22.41 -14.54 -55.81
CA SER A 16 -23.28 -13.49 -56.38
C SER A 16 -23.19 -12.26 -55.46
N VAL A 17 -22.33 -11.28 -55.75
CA VAL A 17 -22.57 -10.01 -56.46
C VAL A 17 -23.51 -9.02 -55.75
N LEU A 18 -22.87 -8.02 -55.12
CA LEU A 18 -23.10 -6.56 -55.15
C LEU A 18 -24.52 -6.00 -55.33
N SER A 19 -24.93 -5.13 -54.41
CA SER A 19 -25.74 -3.93 -54.72
C SER A 19 -25.50 -2.84 -53.69
N LEU A 20 -24.78 -1.79 -54.10
CA LEU A 20 -24.76 -0.48 -53.46
C LEU A 20 -26.10 0.22 -53.75
N LEU A 21 -26.77 0.72 -52.72
CA LEU A 21 -27.83 1.71 -52.85
C LEU A 21 -27.55 2.83 -51.85
N VAL A 22 -27.02 3.94 -52.37
CA VAL A 22 -26.97 5.23 -51.68
C VAL A 22 -28.31 5.91 -51.93
N VAL A 23 -29.05 6.19 -50.86
CA VAL A 23 -30.21 7.09 -50.90
C VAL A 23 -29.93 8.21 -49.90
N ALA A 24 -29.70 9.41 -50.43
CA ALA A 24 -29.72 10.64 -49.67
C ALA A 24 -31.15 11.19 -49.69
N ALA A 25 -31.74 11.45 -48.51
CA ALA A 25 -32.93 12.27 -48.38
C ALA A 25 -32.81 13.15 -47.13
N LEU A 26 -32.89 14.46 -47.35
CA LEU A 26 -32.90 15.51 -46.34
C LEU A 26 -34.33 15.72 -45.78
N ALA A 27 -34.36 15.92 -44.45
CA ALA A 27 -35.18 16.86 -43.68
C ALA A 27 -36.70 16.64 -43.43
N VAL A 28 -36.98 16.41 -42.13
CA VAL A 28 -37.95 17.10 -41.23
C VAL A 28 -39.44 16.80 -41.38
N SER A 29 -40.03 16.14 -40.37
CA SER A 29 -41.03 16.72 -39.45
C SER A 29 -41.50 15.72 -38.38
N GLY A 30 -41.23 16.08 -37.12
CA GLY A 30 -42.14 15.91 -35.97
C GLY A 30 -42.65 14.52 -35.60
N THR A 31 -41.93 13.84 -34.71
CA THR A 31 -42.58 13.07 -33.63
C THR A 31 -41.87 13.42 -32.32
N ASN A 32 -42.63 13.96 -31.37
CA ASN A 32 -42.18 14.20 -30.00
C ASN A 32 -41.93 12.86 -29.33
N ALA A 33 -40.75 12.29 -29.54
CA ALA A 33 -40.19 11.32 -28.62
C ALA A 33 -39.81 12.11 -27.37
N THR A 34 -40.62 12.02 -26.32
CA THR A 34 -40.20 12.36 -24.97
C THR A 34 -38.95 11.55 -24.68
N ALA A 35 -37.80 12.22 -24.67
CA ALA A 35 -36.54 11.63 -24.28
C ALA A 35 -36.74 10.96 -22.92
N ALA A 36 -36.50 9.65 -22.85
CA ALA A 36 -36.31 8.98 -21.57
C ALA A 36 -35.25 9.76 -20.78
N PRO A 37 -35.39 9.91 -19.44
CA PRO A 37 -34.38 10.60 -18.65
C PRO A 37 -33.06 9.88 -18.92
N THR A 38 -32.12 10.58 -19.54
CA THR A 38 -30.77 10.06 -19.75
C THR A 38 -30.24 9.68 -18.38
N ALA A 39 -29.95 8.40 -18.17
CA ALA A 39 -29.11 7.98 -17.06
C ALA A 39 -27.91 8.94 -17.02
N ASP A 40 -27.66 9.58 -15.87
CA ASP A 40 -26.58 10.56 -15.68
C ASP A 40 -25.35 10.05 -16.44
N ALA A 41 -25.03 10.72 -17.56
CA ALA A 41 -23.86 10.36 -18.32
C ALA A 41 -22.66 10.47 -17.37
N ALA A 42 -21.82 9.43 -17.32
CA ALA A 42 -20.64 9.44 -16.48
C ALA A 42 -19.83 10.71 -16.78
N PRO A 43 -19.33 11.41 -15.74
CA PRO A 43 -18.61 12.65 -15.94
C PRO A 43 -17.37 12.44 -16.81
N SER A 44 -17.01 13.44 -17.62
CA SER A 44 -15.84 13.34 -18.48
C SER A 44 -14.57 13.26 -17.64
N ALA A 45 -13.58 12.49 -18.09
CA ALA A 45 -12.28 12.39 -17.41
C ALA A 45 -11.64 13.77 -17.17
N ALA A 46 -11.81 14.71 -18.11
CA ALA A 46 -11.34 16.08 -17.99
C ALA A 46 -12.03 16.86 -16.85
N SER A 47 -13.34 16.65 -16.65
CA SER A 47 -14.07 17.29 -15.54
C SER A 47 -13.65 16.74 -14.18
N VAL A 48 -13.38 15.43 -14.09
CA VAL A 48 -12.91 14.77 -12.87
C VAL A 48 -11.47 15.20 -12.54
N SER A 49 -10.57 15.25 -13.52
CA SER A 49 -9.20 15.72 -13.32
C SER A 49 -9.15 17.20 -12.97
N GLY A 50 -9.98 18.04 -13.63
CA GLY A 50 -10.10 19.46 -13.30
C GLY A 50 -10.59 19.68 -11.87
N ALA A 51 -11.56 18.90 -11.41
CA ALA A 51 -12.03 18.93 -10.03
C ALA A 51 -10.94 18.52 -9.04
N ALA A 52 -10.15 17.48 -9.35
CA ALA A 52 -9.08 17.02 -8.49
C ALA A 52 -8.01 18.10 -8.31
N SER A 53 -7.56 18.72 -9.40
CA SER A 53 -6.60 19.83 -9.35
C SER A 53 -7.16 21.05 -8.62
N ALA A 54 -8.45 21.36 -8.78
CA ALA A 54 -9.09 22.45 -8.05
C ALA A 54 -9.09 22.21 -6.54
N VAL A 55 -9.47 21.00 -6.09
CA VAL A 55 -9.44 20.64 -4.66
C VAL A 55 -8.02 20.62 -4.12
N GLU A 56 -7.07 20.04 -4.85
CA GLU A 56 -5.65 19.99 -4.49
C GLU A 56 -5.07 21.40 -4.27
N SER A 57 -5.37 22.34 -5.16
CA SER A 57 -4.86 23.72 -5.10
C SER A 57 -5.30 24.50 -3.86
N LEU A 58 -6.36 24.07 -3.17
CA LEU A 58 -6.86 24.76 -1.97
C LEU A 58 -5.98 24.52 -0.75
N GLY A 59 -5.21 23.42 -0.71
CA GLY A 59 -4.34 23.11 0.42
C GLY A 59 -5.05 22.96 1.78
N ILE A 60 -6.37 22.70 1.77
CA ILE A 60 -7.18 22.57 2.98
C ILE A 60 -6.85 21.24 3.67
N ALA A 61 -6.20 21.31 4.83
CA ALA A 61 -5.92 20.14 5.67
C ALA A 61 -7.23 19.44 6.11
N GLY A 62 -7.17 18.12 6.32
CA GLY A 62 -8.38 17.34 6.66
C GLY A 62 -9.24 16.98 5.46
N THR A 63 -8.71 17.04 4.24
CA THR A 63 -9.39 16.63 3.00
C THR A 63 -8.68 15.47 2.30
N THR A 64 -9.45 14.66 1.57
CA THR A 64 -8.94 13.61 0.65
C THR A 64 -9.89 13.48 -0.53
N TRP A 65 -9.38 13.07 -1.70
CA TRP A 65 -10.20 12.87 -2.90
C TRP A 65 -9.75 11.65 -3.70
N ALA A 66 -10.71 10.91 -4.24
CA ALA A 66 -10.46 9.75 -5.10
C ALA A 66 -11.60 9.60 -6.13
N VAL A 67 -11.32 8.96 -7.27
CA VAL A 67 -12.37 8.62 -8.24
C VAL A 67 -13.15 7.42 -7.72
N ASP A 68 -14.47 7.56 -7.61
CA ASP A 68 -15.38 6.46 -7.32
C ASP A 68 -15.58 5.64 -8.61
N GLU A 69 -15.00 4.45 -8.68
CA GLU A 69 -14.99 3.62 -9.90
C GLU A 69 -16.40 3.24 -10.38
N ARG A 70 -17.39 3.17 -9.48
CA ARG A 70 -18.77 2.81 -9.83
C ARG A 70 -19.50 3.96 -10.52
N THR A 71 -19.21 5.19 -10.13
CA THR A 71 -19.92 6.39 -10.61
C THR A 71 -19.10 7.25 -11.56
N GLY A 72 -17.79 7.03 -11.63
CA GLY A 72 -16.83 7.89 -12.34
C GLY A 72 -16.63 9.26 -11.70
N LYS A 73 -17.29 9.58 -10.58
CA LYS A 73 -17.24 10.91 -9.93
C LYS A 73 -16.02 11.01 -9.01
N LEU A 74 -15.47 12.22 -8.88
CA LEU A 74 -14.50 12.52 -7.84
C LEU A 74 -15.21 12.61 -6.48
N ARG A 75 -14.90 11.69 -5.57
CA ARG A 75 -15.38 11.72 -4.20
C ARG A 75 -14.38 12.44 -3.32
N VAL A 76 -14.78 13.59 -2.81
CA VAL A 76 -14.02 14.44 -1.89
C VAL A 76 -14.58 14.23 -0.48
N LEU A 77 -13.71 13.89 0.46
CA LEU A 77 -14.05 13.77 1.87
C LEU A 77 -13.42 14.92 2.66
N ALA A 78 -14.19 15.48 3.59
CA ALA A 78 -13.73 16.48 4.54
C ALA A 78 -14.00 15.98 5.97
N ASP A 79 -12.96 15.97 6.78
CA ASP A 79 -12.97 15.38 8.12
C ASP A 79 -13.63 16.31 9.16
N SER A 80 -13.58 15.95 10.44
CA SER A 80 -14.18 16.75 11.50
C SER A 80 -13.43 18.06 11.81
N THR A 81 -12.19 18.23 11.32
CA THR A 81 -11.35 19.41 11.55
C THR A 81 -11.50 20.51 10.49
N VAL A 82 -12.10 20.20 9.33
CA VAL A 82 -12.41 21.19 8.30
C VAL A 82 -13.52 22.13 8.80
N GLY A 83 -13.16 23.39 9.06
CA GLY A 83 -14.08 24.42 9.53
C GLY A 83 -15.07 24.90 8.45
N ASP A 84 -16.11 25.64 8.86
CA ASP A 84 -17.20 26.05 7.96
C ASP A 84 -16.74 26.90 6.78
N ALA A 85 -15.75 27.78 6.99
CA ALA A 85 -15.19 28.63 5.94
C ALA A 85 -14.49 27.79 4.85
N ASP A 86 -13.66 26.83 5.26
CA ASP A 86 -12.96 25.92 4.36
C ASP A 86 -13.94 24.96 3.67
N LEU A 87 -14.95 24.47 4.40
CA LEU A 87 -15.99 23.64 3.82
C LEU A 87 -16.81 24.41 2.77
N ALA A 88 -17.08 25.70 2.99
CA ALA A 88 -17.72 26.56 1.99
C ALA A 88 -16.82 26.76 0.76
N THR A 89 -15.50 26.88 0.96
CA THR A 89 -14.52 26.94 -0.14
C THR A 89 -14.48 25.65 -0.95
N LEU A 90 -14.46 24.48 -0.28
CA LEU A 90 -14.56 23.18 -0.92
C LEU A 90 -15.83 23.05 -1.74
N ARG A 91 -16.99 23.41 -1.17
CA ARG A 91 -18.28 23.40 -1.88
C ARG A 91 -18.26 24.25 -3.15
N ARG A 92 -17.68 25.45 -3.09
CA ARG A 92 -17.54 26.32 -4.27
C ARG A 92 -16.64 25.68 -5.33
N ALA A 93 -15.50 25.12 -4.95
CA ALA A 93 -14.59 24.48 -5.88
C ALA A 93 -15.20 23.22 -6.53
N THR A 94 -15.77 22.32 -5.74
CA THR A 94 -16.41 21.09 -6.25
C THR A 94 -17.66 21.42 -7.08
N GLY A 95 -18.37 22.48 -6.73
CA GLY A 95 -19.59 22.93 -7.42
C GLY A 95 -19.36 23.44 -8.85
N GLN A 96 -18.14 23.90 -9.19
CA GLN A 96 -17.77 24.25 -10.58
C GLN A 96 -17.78 23.03 -11.52
N PHE A 97 -17.71 21.83 -10.93
CA PHE A 97 -17.71 20.54 -11.62
C PHE A 97 -18.98 19.75 -11.26
N ALA A 98 -20.13 20.42 -11.25
CA ALA A 98 -21.42 19.81 -10.92
C ALA A 98 -21.67 18.55 -11.77
N GLY A 99 -22.08 17.46 -11.11
CA GLY A 99 -22.25 16.15 -11.74
C GLY A 99 -20.97 15.29 -11.80
N ALA A 100 -19.79 15.89 -11.67
CA ALA A 100 -18.50 15.17 -11.66
C ALA A 100 -17.91 14.96 -10.26
N THR A 101 -18.46 15.60 -9.22
CA THR A 101 -17.95 15.53 -7.85
C THR A 101 -19.01 15.11 -6.84
N THR A 102 -18.56 14.55 -5.73
CA THR A 102 -19.34 14.40 -4.49
C THR A 102 -18.50 14.91 -3.33
N LEU A 103 -19.09 15.70 -2.43
CA LEU A 103 -18.43 16.18 -1.22
C LEU A 103 -19.15 15.59 -0.01
N VAL A 104 -18.41 14.85 0.83
CA VAL A 104 -18.97 14.11 1.97
C VAL A 104 -18.19 14.48 3.23
N ARG A 105 -18.91 14.71 4.34
CA ARG A 105 -18.27 14.82 5.67
C ARG A 105 -18.04 13.43 6.23
N VAL A 106 -16.86 13.23 6.82
CA VAL A 106 -16.53 12.01 7.56
C VAL A 106 -16.24 12.37 9.02
N ASP A 107 -16.64 11.48 9.92
CA ASP A 107 -16.37 11.64 11.34
C ASP A 107 -14.89 11.39 11.64
N GLY A 108 -14.38 12.09 12.66
CA GLY A 108 -12.98 12.00 13.09
C GLY A 108 -12.02 12.80 12.22
N ARG A 109 -10.76 12.88 12.67
CA ARG A 109 -9.66 13.57 11.99
C ARG A 109 -8.91 12.59 11.08
N LEU A 110 -8.71 12.96 9.82
CA LEU A 110 -7.75 12.31 8.93
C LEU A 110 -6.37 12.48 9.52
N ARG A 111 -5.76 11.34 9.82
CA ARG A 111 -4.45 11.25 10.45
C ARG A 111 -3.66 10.17 9.74
N THR A 112 -2.37 10.40 9.59
CA THR A 112 -1.44 9.35 9.21
C THR A 112 -1.51 8.27 10.27
N LEU A 113 -1.93 7.06 9.88
CA LEU A 113 -1.78 5.89 10.73
C LEU A 113 -0.30 5.48 10.69
N LEU A 114 0.25 4.98 11.79
CA LEU A 114 1.52 4.28 11.77
C LEU A 114 1.24 2.78 11.84
N SER A 115 1.28 2.14 10.68
CA SER A 115 1.03 0.71 10.47
C SER A 115 2.30 0.00 10.03
N GLY A 116 2.33 -1.33 10.13
CA GLY A 116 3.47 -2.13 9.67
C GLY A 116 3.83 -1.85 8.22
N GLY A 117 5.06 -1.43 7.98
CA GLY A 117 5.64 -1.06 6.68
C GLY A 117 5.60 0.43 6.36
N ASP A 118 5.04 1.28 7.24
CA ASP A 118 5.05 2.74 7.07
C ASP A 118 6.42 3.34 7.40
N ALA A 119 6.70 4.50 6.83
CA ALA A 119 7.94 5.22 7.07
C ALA A 119 8.03 5.71 8.52
N ILE A 120 9.18 5.47 9.14
CA ILE A 120 9.58 6.04 10.44
C ILE A 120 10.89 6.80 10.27
N TYR A 121 11.02 7.92 10.96
CA TYR A 121 12.13 8.84 10.80
C TYR A 121 12.85 9.08 12.11
N ALA A 122 14.17 9.03 12.06
CA ALA A 122 15.08 9.58 13.07
C ALA A 122 15.76 10.83 12.49
N SER A 123 16.68 11.44 13.25
CA SER A 123 17.29 12.73 12.91
C SER A 123 17.93 12.80 11.52
N SER A 124 18.49 11.69 11.01
CA SER A 124 19.18 11.68 9.71
C SER A 124 18.93 10.44 8.85
N TRP A 125 18.06 9.52 9.27
CA TRP A 125 17.72 8.33 8.50
C TRP A 125 16.24 7.98 8.59
N ARG A 126 15.81 7.16 7.63
CA ARG A 126 14.45 6.63 7.53
C ARG A 126 14.52 5.11 7.49
N CYS A 127 13.61 4.49 8.23
CA CYS A 127 13.34 3.05 8.16
C CYS A 127 11.83 2.83 7.98
N SER A 128 11.42 1.58 8.08
CA SER A 128 10.03 1.17 8.11
C SER A 128 9.66 0.62 9.50
N ALA A 129 8.45 0.92 9.97
CA ALA A 129 7.87 0.20 11.10
C ALA A 129 7.64 -1.25 10.70
N GLY A 130 7.90 -2.20 11.60
CA GLY A 130 7.64 -3.63 11.39
C GLY A 130 6.19 -3.97 11.66
N VAL A 131 5.84 -4.12 12.92
CA VAL A 131 4.44 -4.31 13.34
C VAL A 131 4.22 -3.64 14.69
N ASN A 132 3.01 -3.17 14.93
CA ASN A 132 2.59 -2.69 16.24
C ASN A 132 2.35 -3.86 17.18
N VAL A 133 2.82 -3.71 18.42
CA VAL A 133 2.79 -4.74 19.44
C VAL A 133 2.50 -4.09 20.79
N GLN A 134 2.14 -4.90 21.78
CA GLN A 134 1.82 -4.40 23.10
C GLN A 134 2.41 -5.27 24.20
N SER A 135 2.58 -4.67 25.38
CA SER A 135 2.76 -5.38 26.64
C SER A 135 1.80 -4.77 27.65
N GLY A 136 0.82 -5.56 28.09
CA GLY A 136 -0.31 -5.06 28.87
C GLY A 136 -1.03 -3.93 28.12
N SER A 137 -1.11 -2.75 28.75
CA SER A 137 -1.73 -1.54 28.16
C SER A 137 -0.73 -0.61 27.46
N THR A 138 0.54 -1.02 27.31
CA THR A 138 1.57 -0.20 26.68
C THR A 138 1.82 -0.65 25.26
N TYR A 139 1.79 0.29 24.32
CA TYR A 139 1.97 0.05 22.90
C TYR A 139 3.38 0.37 22.43
N TYR A 140 3.85 -0.43 21.49
CA TYR A 140 5.15 -0.31 20.85
C TYR A 140 5.02 -0.61 19.37
N PHE A 141 6.04 -0.27 18.60
CA PHE A 141 6.29 -0.93 17.33
C PHE A 141 7.68 -1.56 17.35
N VAL A 142 7.82 -2.67 16.63
CA VAL A 142 9.14 -3.26 16.36
C VAL A 142 9.68 -2.76 15.03
N THR A 143 10.99 -2.66 14.91
CA THR A 143 11.70 -2.34 13.65
C THR A 143 13.10 -2.96 13.70
N ALA A 144 13.96 -2.70 12.72
CA ALA A 144 15.32 -3.25 12.71
C ALA A 144 16.20 -2.64 13.82
N GLY A 145 17.13 -3.44 14.34
CA GLY A 145 18.09 -3.06 15.37
C GLY A 145 19.08 -2.02 14.86
N HIS A 146 19.62 -2.19 13.64
CA HIS A 146 20.52 -1.20 13.04
C HIS A 146 19.85 0.18 12.83
N CYS A 147 18.52 0.22 12.70
CA CYS A 147 17.76 1.47 12.63
C CYS A 147 17.66 2.16 14.00
N THR A 148 17.61 1.36 15.07
CA THR A 148 17.38 1.80 16.44
C THR A 148 18.66 1.87 17.27
N ASP A 149 19.81 1.58 16.66
CA ASP A 149 21.11 1.75 17.28
C ASP A 149 21.32 3.22 17.70
N GLY A 150 21.97 3.42 18.85
CA GLY A 150 22.04 4.73 19.51
C GLY A 150 20.73 5.21 20.16
N MET A 151 19.68 4.37 20.19
CA MET A 151 18.43 4.58 20.94
C MET A 151 17.70 5.90 20.61
N PRO A 152 17.42 6.22 19.33
CA PRO A 152 16.84 7.50 18.95
C PRO A 152 15.35 7.63 19.34
N THR A 153 14.85 8.87 19.27
CA THR A 153 13.41 9.16 19.18
C THR A 153 12.93 9.08 17.74
N TRP A 154 11.75 8.50 17.54
CA TRP A 154 11.15 8.31 16.22
C TRP A 154 10.00 9.26 15.93
N TYR A 155 9.83 9.58 14.65
CA TYR A 155 8.84 10.52 14.13
C TYR A 155 8.08 9.92 12.94
N THR A 156 6.87 10.40 12.71
CA THR A 156 6.02 9.94 11.58
C THR A 156 6.38 10.60 10.25
N SER A 157 7.29 11.59 10.23
CA SER A 157 7.67 12.32 9.02
C SER A 157 9.12 12.82 9.09
N SER A 158 9.71 13.09 7.92
CA SER A 158 11.08 13.62 7.80
C SER A 158 11.26 15.03 8.38
N GLY A 159 10.18 15.79 8.54
CA GLY A 159 10.20 17.09 9.20
C GLY A 159 10.32 17.02 10.72
N LEU A 160 10.30 15.81 11.31
CA LEU A 160 10.44 15.55 12.74
C LEU A 160 9.42 16.32 13.61
N THR A 161 8.23 16.58 13.06
CA THR A 161 7.21 17.42 13.71
C THR A 161 6.26 16.64 14.61
N THR A 162 6.03 15.37 14.32
CA THR A 162 5.15 14.49 15.10
C THR A 162 5.97 13.34 15.67
N ALA A 163 6.38 13.47 16.93
CA ALA A 163 7.09 12.43 17.64
C ALA A 163 6.16 11.24 17.92
N VAL A 164 6.67 10.03 17.74
CA VAL A 164 6.03 8.77 18.11
C VAL A 164 6.42 8.40 19.53
N GLY A 165 7.73 8.36 19.78
CA GLY A 165 8.33 8.10 21.08
C GLY A 165 9.75 7.56 20.99
N PRO A 166 10.38 7.26 22.14
CA PRO A 166 11.76 6.82 22.20
C PRO A 166 11.91 5.33 21.89
N THR A 167 13.09 4.97 21.39
CA THR A 167 13.56 3.58 21.37
C THR A 167 13.75 3.11 22.82
N THR A 168 13.18 1.95 23.15
CA THR A 168 13.25 1.33 24.48
C THR A 168 14.03 0.02 24.50
N GLY A 169 14.40 -0.49 23.33
CA GLY A 169 15.25 -1.66 23.20
C GLY A 169 15.84 -1.75 21.80
N THR A 170 17.07 -2.26 21.71
CA THR A 170 17.77 -2.52 20.44
C THR A 170 18.70 -3.72 20.62
N SER A 171 18.94 -4.45 19.54
CA SER A 171 19.94 -5.51 19.47
C SER A 171 20.48 -5.55 18.03
N PHE A 172 21.69 -5.01 17.84
CA PHE A 172 22.46 -5.08 16.61
C PHE A 172 23.95 -4.78 16.91
N PRO A 173 24.93 -5.51 16.34
CA PRO A 173 24.78 -6.73 15.54
C PRO A 173 24.46 -7.97 16.41
N GLY A 174 24.64 -9.18 15.87
CA GLY A 174 24.22 -10.46 16.45
C GLY A 174 22.78 -10.80 16.06
N ASN A 175 21.86 -9.92 16.44
CA ASN A 175 20.47 -9.90 15.97
C ASN A 175 20.22 -8.61 15.19
N ASP A 176 19.01 -8.42 14.67
CA ASP A 176 18.63 -7.15 14.06
C ASP A 176 17.16 -6.79 14.35
N PHE A 177 16.89 -6.40 15.60
CA PHE A 177 15.59 -5.87 16.02
C PHE A 177 15.72 -4.71 17.02
N GLY A 178 14.69 -3.88 17.05
CA GLY A 178 14.50 -2.83 18.02
C GLY A 178 13.03 -2.62 18.36
N VAL A 179 12.80 -1.98 19.50
CA VAL A 179 11.48 -1.74 20.08
C VAL A 179 11.36 -0.26 20.40
N VAL A 180 10.30 0.37 19.89
CA VAL A 180 10.02 1.79 20.09
C VAL A 180 8.68 1.93 20.78
N ARG A 181 8.64 2.66 21.89
CA ARG A 181 7.42 2.89 22.65
C ARG A 181 6.61 4.02 22.06
N TYR A 182 5.30 3.82 21.90
CA TYR A 182 4.38 4.93 21.65
C TYR A 182 4.23 5.75 22.94
N THR A 183 4.66 7.01 22.90
CA THR A 183 4.46 7.99 23.98
C THR A 183 3.55 9.14 23.57
N ASN A 184 3.24 9.26 22.28
CA ASN A 184 2.31 10.26 21.76
C ASN A 184 0.94 9.63 21.46
N PRO A 185 -0.11 9.92 22.26
CA PRO A 185 -1.43 9.34 22.08
C PRO A 185 -2.14 9.83 20.81
N ALA A 186 -1.64 10.88 20.16
CA ALA A 186 -2.19 11.35 18.89
C ALA A 186 -1.79 10.45 17.71
N VAL A 187 -0.74 9.64 17.86
CA VAL A 187 -0.26 8.73 16.81
C VAL A 187 -1.04 7.41 16.90
N PRO A 188 -1.87 7.08 15.89
CA PRO A 188 -2.62 5.84 15.89
C PRO A 188 -1.70 4.67 15.59
N HIS A 189 -1.88 3.59 16.34
CA HIS A 189 -1.10 2.36 16.22
C HIS A 189 -2.05 1.16 16.03
N PRO A 190 -2.68 1.00 14.84
CA PRO A 190 -3.52 -0.17 14.57
C PRO A 190 -2.67 -1.44 14.48
N GLY A 191 -3.24 -2.58 14.84
CA GLY A 191 -2.65 -3.92 14.73
C GLY A 191 -2.57 -4.42 13.29
N THR A 192 -2.04 -3.61 12.36
CA THR A 192 -2.14 -3.90 10.92
C THR A 192 -0.81 -3.80 10.20
N ILE A 193 -0.74 -4.43 9.02
CA ILE A 193 0.28 -4.22 7.99
C ILE A 193 -0.42 -3.62 6.77
N GLY A 194 -0.43 -2.29 6.67
CA GLY A 194 -1.27 -1.59 5.71
C GLY A 194 -2.75 -1.92 5.94
N THR A 195 -3.37 -2.60 4.97
CA THR A 195 -4.77 -3.05 5.04
C THR A 195 -4.95 -4.46 5.61
N VAL A 196 -3.87 -5.16 5.94
CA VAL A 196 -3.92 -6.52 6.52
C VAL A 196 -4.06 -6.40 8.03
N ASP A 197 -5.12 -6.95 8.59
CA ASP A 197 -5.30 -7.11 10.04
C ASP A 197 -4.39 -8.23 10.56
N VAL A 198 -3.61 -7.96 11.60
CA VAL A 198 -2.65 -8.94 12.14
C VAL A 198 -3.32 -9.73 13.24
N THR A 199 -3.47 -11.04 13.02
CA THR A 199 -4.14 -11.92 14.00
C THR A 199 -3.16 -12.85 14.71
N GLY A 200 -1.85 -12.68 14.51
CA GLY A 200 -0.83 -13.48 15.17
C GLY A 200 0.52 -13.50 14.45
N THR A 201 1.36 -14.43 14.87
CA THR A 201 2.66 -14.71 14.26
C THR A 201 2.75 -16.13 13.73
N ALA A 202 3.62 -16.37 12.75
CA ALA A 202 3.90 -17.70 12.24
C ALA A 202 5.41 -17.91 12.07
N THR A 203 5.88 -19.14 12.22
CA THR A 203 7.27 -19.52 11.94
C THR A 203 7.47 -19.74 10.45
N ALA A 204 8.56 -19.22 9.90
CA ALA A 204 8.88 -19.39 8.49
C ALA A 204 9.24 -20.85 8.14
N TYR A 205 8.90 -21.29 6.94
CA TYR A 205 9.41 -22.54 6.36
C TYR A 205 9.89 -22.34 4.91
N VAL A 206 10.88 -23.11 4.48
CA VAL A 206 11.40 -23.01 3.11
C VAL A 206 10.31 -23.34 2.08
N GLY A 207 10.18 -22.51 1.06
CA GLY A 207 9.15 -22.59 0.03
C GLY A 207 7.87 -21.83 0.35
N GLN A 208 7.69 -21.37 1.59
CA GLN A 208 6.52 -20.58 2.01
C GLN A 208 6.36 -19.34 1.14
N SER A 209 5.14 -19.13 0.63
CA SER A 209 4.76 -17.87 -0.02
C SER A 209 4.61 -16.78 1.04
N VAL A 210 5.33 -15.67 0.87
CA VAL A 210 5.38 -14.56 1.82
C VAL A 210 5.33 -13.23 1.08
N CYS A 211 4.81 -12.20 1.75
CA CYS A 211 4.82 -10.83 1.29
C CYS A 211 5.53 -9.96 2.32
N ARG A 212 6.05 -8.84 1.86
CA ARG A 212 6.66 -7.83 2.73
C ARG A 212 6.20 -6.44 2.35
N ARG A 213 6.08 -5.57 3.34
CA ARG A 213 5.72 -4.15 3.14
C ARG A 213 6.87 -3.27 3.64
N GLY A 214 7.27 -2.28 2.86
CA GLY A 214 8.29 -1.32 3.24
C GLY A 214 7.99 0.06 2.67
N ALA A 215 8.53 1.08 3.35
CA ALA A 215 8.24 2.47 3.07
C ALA A 215 8.82 2.96 1.73
N THR A 216 9.79 2.25 1.14
CA THR A 216 10.40 2.62 -0.14
C THR A 216 9.72 1.91 -1.30
N THR A 217 9.50 0.61 -1.18
CA THR A 217 9.07 -0.22 -2.33
C THR A 217 7.67 -0.80 -2.22
N GLY A 218 6.91 -0.39 -1.19
CA GLY A 218 5.53 -0.81 -0.97
C GLY A 218 5.43 -2.30 -0.66
N VAL A 219 4.44 -2.98 -1.22
CA VAL A 219 4.25 -4.43 -1.06
C VAL A 219 4.94 -5.20 -2.18
N ARG A 220 5.73 -6.22 -1.84
CA ARG A 220 6.23 -7.23 -2.78
C ARG A 220 6.11 -8.61 -2.15
N CYS A 221 6.00 -9.62 -2.99
CA CYS A 221 5.83 -11.00 -2.55
C CYS A 221 6.81 -11.92 -3.27
N GLY A 222 7.06 -13.07 -2.64
CA GLY A 222 7.99 -14.07 -3.11
C GLY A 222 7.96 -15.28 -2.19
N ARG A 223 9.12 -15.90 -1.99
CA ARG A 223 9.24 -17.12 -1.19
C ARG A 223 10.40 -17.06 -0.22
N VAL A 224 10.22 -17.75 0.90
CA VAL A 224 11.34 -18.14 1.77
C VAL A 224 12.21 -19.15 1.03
N THR A 225 13.49 -18.87 0.90
CA THR A 225 14.46 -19.72 0.17
C THR A 225 15.43 -20.44 1.10
N ALA A 226 15.69 -19.90 2.29
CA ALA A 226 16.49 -20.55 3.34
C ALA A 226 16.10 -20.01 4.72
N LEU A 227 16.52 -20.73 5.76
CA LEU A 227 16.37 -20.36 7.17
C LEU A 227 17.73 -20.43 7.86
N ASN A 228 17.86 -19.79 9.03
CA ASN A 228 19.09 -19.74 9.83
C ASN A 228 20.29 -19.17 9.05
N ALA A 229 20.03 -18.22 8.15
CA ALA A 229 21.08 -17.54 7.42
C ALA A 229 21.91 -16.68 8.38
N THR A 230 23.22 -16.67 8.16
CA THR A 230 24.14 -15.71 8.79
C THR A 230 24.54 -14.71 7.73
N VAL A 231 24.42 -13.42 8.02
CA VAL A 231 24.81 -12.35 7.11
C VAL A 231 25.91 -11.53 7.77
N ASN A 232 27.00 -11.33 7.03
CA ASN A 232 28.08 -10.43 7.41
C ASN A 232 27.97 -9.18 6.54
N TYR A 233 27.52 -8.07 7.13
CA TYR A 233 27.37 -6.78 6.46
C TYR A 233 28.69 -6.00 6.32
N GLY A 234 29.79 -6.51 6.90
CA GLY A 234 31.09 -5.85 6.97
C GLY A 234 31.24 -5.04 8.26
N GLY A 235 32.44 -4.55 8.56
CA GLY A 235 32.68 -3.69 9.73
C GLY A 235 32.54 -4.36 11.11
N GLY A 236 32.28 -5.67 11.17
CA GLY A 236 31.95 -6.40 12.40
C GLY A 236 30.45 -6.70 12.56
N ASP A 237 29.62 -6.19 11.65
CA ASP A 237 28.16 -6.34 11.69
C ASP A 237 27.75 -7.72 11.14
N ILE A 238 27.77 -8.72 12.01
CA ILE A 238 27.36 -10.09 11.70
C ILE A 238 26.04 -10.38 12.42
N VAL A 239 25.03 -10.82 11.68
CA VAL A 239 23.70 -11.16 12.19
C VAL A 239 23.37 -12.62 11.88
N TYR A 240 22.81 -13.33 12.85
CA TYR A 240 22.55 -14.77 12.79
C TYR A 240 21.05 -15.08 12.72
N GLY A 241 20.71 -16.34 12.40
CA GLY A 241 19.33 -16.83 12.55
C GLY A 241 18.31 -16.26 11.57
N LEU A 242 18.75 -15.60 10.48
CA LEU A 242 17.86 -14.87 9.60
C LEU A 242 17.06 -15.78 8.65
N ILE A 243 15.89 -15.31 8.26
CA ILE A 243 15.04 -15.89 7.20
C ILE A 243 15.49 -15.29 5.87
N GLN A 244 15.89 -16.12 4.92
CA GLN A 244 16.25 -15.66 3.58
C GLN A 244 15.05 -15.77 2.63
N THR A 245 14.85 -14.75 1.81
CA THR A 245 13.83 -14.74 0.75
C THR A 245 14.39 -14.24 -0.58
N ASN A 246 13.68 -14.51 -1.66
CA ASN A 246 13.95 -13.94 -2.99
C ASN A 246 13.19 -12.65 -3.28
N ILE A 247 12.68 -11.97 -2.23
CA ILE A 247 11.97 -10.71 -2.39
C ILE A 247 13.00 -9.57 -2.45
N CYS A 248 12.86 -8.66 -3.41
CA CYS A 248 13.71 -7.46 -3.48
C CYS A 248 13.38 -6.47 -2.34
N ALA A 249 14.34 -5.63 -1.98
CA ALA A 249 14.12 -4.46 -1.11
C ALA A 249 15.11 -3.35 -1.49
N GLU A 250 14.82 -2.13 -1.06
CA GLU A 250 15.66 -0.95 -1.27
C GLU A 250 15.97 -0.24 0.06
N PRO A 251 16.97 0.65 0.12
CA PRO A 251 17.25 1.45 1.31
C PRO A 251 15.98 2.13 1.86
N GLY A 252 15.77 2.04 3.18
CA GLY A 252 14.59 2.54 3.87
C GLY A 252 13.44 1.54 4.01
N ASP A 253 13.49 0.38 3.35
CA ASP A 253 12.56 -0.73 3.66
C ASP A 253 12.92 -1.46 4.96
N SER A 254 14.14 -1.28 5.49
CA SER A 254 14.63 -1.88 6.73
C SER A 254 13.62 -1.74 7.87
N GLY A 255 13.42 -2.82 8.62
CA GLY A 255 12.43 -2.93 9.68
C GLY A 255 11.03 -3.30 9.20
N GLY A 256 10.72 -3.19 7.91
CA GLY A 256 9.40 -3.51 7.36
C GLY A 256 9.00 -4.98 7.56
N PRO A 257 7.71 -5.30 7.74
CA PRO A 257 7.26 -6.64 8.08
C PRO A 257 7.32 -7.59 6.90
N LEU A 258 7.70 -8.84 7.18
CA LEU A 258 7.45 -10.04 6.39
C LEU A 258 6.24 -10.77 6.98
N TYR A 259 5.29 -11.16 6.14
CA TYR A 259 4.04 -11.76 6.57
C TYR A 259 3.52 -12.80 5.56
N ALA A 260 2.66 -13.71 6.02
CA ALA A 260 1.88 -14.61 5.18
C ALA A 260 0.43 -14.61 5.66
N GLY A 261 -0.50 -14.24 4.77
CA GLY A 261 -1.89 -13.99 5.16
C GLY A 261 -1.94 -12.88 6.21
N ASP A 262 -2.52 -13.19 7.37
CA ASP A 262 -2.68 -12.31 8.53
C ASP A 262 -1.63 -12.54 9.63
N LYS A 263 -0.59 -13.34 9.35
CA LYS A 263 0.47 -13.68 10.31
C LYS A 263 1.79 -12.98 10.01
N VAL A 264 2.37 -12.35 11.02
CA VAL A 264 3.73 -11.79 10.94
C VAL A 264 4.76 -12.90 11.08
N ILE A 265 5.81 -12.83 10.27
CA ILE A 265 6.89 -13.81 10.21
C ILE A 265 8.22 -13.21 10.65
N GLY A 266 8.50 -11.97 10.26
CA GLY A 266 9.76 -11.31 10.58
C GLY A 266 9.77 -9.84 10.21
N ILE A 267 10.92 -9.20 10.40
CA ILE A 267 11.19 -7.80 10.04
C ILE A 267 12.46 -7.72 9.19
N LEU A 268 12.47 -6.86 8.18
CA LEU A 268 13.57 -6.78 7.22
C LEU A 268 14.84 -6.27 7.91
N SER A 269 15.91 -7.06 7.83
CA SER A 269 17.25 -6.66 8.27
C SER A 269 18.00 -6.00 7.12
N GLY A 270 18.18 -6.71 6.01
CA GLY A 270 18.87 -6.18 4.83
C GLY A 270 18.84 -7.14 3.66
N GLY A 271 19.66 -6.90 2.66
CA GLY A 271 19.67 -7.72 1.45
C GLY A 271 20.70 -7.29 0.42
N SER A 272 20.59 -7.88 -0.76
CA SER A 272 21.42 -7.59 -1.94
C SER A 272 20.55 -7.50 -3.19
N GLY A 273 21.10 -6.86 -4.24
CA GLY A 273 20.37 -6.58 -5.47
C GLY A 273 19.46 -5.35 -5.33
N ASN A 274 18.39 -5.30 -6.12
CA ASN A 274 17.42 -4.20 -6.14
C ASN A 274 16.09 -4.66 -6.74
N CYS A 275 15.05 -3.83 -6.69
CA CYS A 275 13.74 -4.16 -7.21
C CYS A 275 13.59 -4.06 -8.74
N THR A 276 14.66 -3.72 -9.46
CA THR A 276 14.70 -3.74 -10.94
C THR A 276 15.26 -5.06 -11.47
N SER A 277 16.36 -5.55 -10.89
CA SER A 277 17.05 -6.78 -11.33
C SER A 277 16.77 -8.00 -10.46
N GLY A 278 15.98 -7.84 -9.39
CA GLY A 278 15.79 -8.85 -8.35
C GLY A 278 16.84 -8.75 -7.25
N GLY A 279 16.59 -9.46 -6.15
CA GLY A 279 17.43 -9.40 -4.97
C GLY A 279 17.16 -10.53 -3.99
N THR A 280 18.05 -10.65 -3.01
CA THR A 280 17.91 -11.55 -1.87
C THR A 280 17.77 -10.70 -0.63
N THR A 281 16.79 -10.98 0.22
CA THR A 281 16.58 -10.25 1.48
C THR A 281 16.54 -11.19 2.67
N PHE A 282 16.92 -10.65 3.82
CA PHE A 282 17.07 -11.37 5.07
C PHE A 282 16.23 -10.69 6.15
N TYR A 283 15.51 -11.49 6.92
CA TYR A 283 14.55 -11.01 7.92
C TYR A 283 14.84 -11.64 9.27
N GLN A 284 14.83 -10.81 10.31
CA GLN A 284 14.89 -11.23 11.69
C GLN A 284 13.54 -11.89 12.05
N PRO A 285 13.50 -13.15 12.54
CA PRO A 285 12.27 -13.78 13.01
C PRO A 285 11.54 -12.95 14.06
N ILE A 286 10.24 -12.74 13.88
CA ILE A 286 9.45 -11.84 14.75
C ILE A 286 9.36 -12.35 16.18
N GLN A 287 9.32 -13.68 16.36
CA GLN A 287 9.17 -14.31 17.67
C GLN A 287 10.33 -13.97 18.61
N GLU A 288 11.52 -13.70 18.08
CA GLU A 288 12.69 -13.40 18.90
C GLU A 288 12.53 -12.08 19.66
N VAL A 289 12.21 -10.98 18.95
CA VAL A 289 11.97 -9.69 19.59
C VAL A 289 10.75 -9.72 20.50
N LEU A 290 9.69 -10.45 20.11
CA LEU A 290 8.50 -10.59 20.95
C LEU A 290 8.82 -11.29 22.28
N SER A 291 9.60 -12.37 22.23
CA SER A 291 9.99 -13.13 23.42
C SER A 291 10.97 -12.34 24.30
N ALA A 292 11.94 -11.66 23.68
CA ALA A 292 12.96 -10.89 24.40
C ALA A 292 12.38 -9.75 25.24
N TYR A 293 11.28 -9.13 24.77
CA TYR A 293 10.67 -7.96 25.41
C TYR A 293 9.28 -8.23 26.01
N GLY A 294 8.77 -9.47 25.96
CA GLY A 294 7.43 -9.79 26.47
C GLY A 294 6.31 -9.05 25.75
N LEU A 295 6.38 -9.03 24.42
CA LEU A 295 5.46 -8.31 23.53
C LEU A 295 4.52 -9.28 22.79
N THR A 296 3.33 -8.81 22.45
CA THR A 296 2.37 -9.54 21.62
C THR A 296 1.86 -8.65 20.49
N VAL A 297 1.65 -9.22 19.31
CA VAL A 297 0.81 -8.59 18.28
C VAL A 297 -0.65 -8.55 18.76
N TYR A 298 -1.45 -7.65 18.21
CA TYR A 298 -2.86 -7.46 18.50
C TYR A 298 -3.60 -6.99 17.26
#